data_AF-A0A554X166-F1
#
_entry.id   AF-A0A554X166-F1
#
_cell.length_a   1.000
_cell.length_b   1.000
_cell.length_c   1.000
_cell.angle_alpha   90.00
_cell.angle_beta   90.00
_cell.angle_gamma   90.00
#
_symmetry.space_group_name_H-M   'P 1'
#
loop_
_entity.id
_entity.type
_entity.pdbx_description
1 polymer ?
#
loop_
_entity_poly.entity_id
_entity_poly.type
_entity_poly.pdbx_seq_one_letter_code
_entity_poly.pdbx_strand_id
1 'polypeptide(L)'
;MTFPPQGRKTGAAAATAVTIPAGFAGAPSGVARAWIAHERELRRWLRARLREPADADDLMQALFIKALRQGQRFCDIHNARAWRFEVARNLLADTLRVARETVELPETLVAEDAEPDTVDALTACLPRLTQGFPWVLRGWLRPKRRYAVLCRGTALRPATSHPRHRMMNPMNLAQKLSLRRFFVGLLLGGLSLLAQAVEVAFERVADNVYAYIGDLEGRTYDNEGLNANLGLVVTPAGAVLIDSGPTYEVAKKIEAAARAVTPQPIRWVINTGGQDHRWLGNGYFKDKGAEILAHQDAQADMKTRAAEHMDGLRRVLKERLDGTVPTLPTRWLTEPDTRLELGGTVIELKHRGGGHTPGDTLVWLPQTRVLFGGDVVYVDRILGLHEVSRSKTWLASFEVIDQLKPAVIVPGHGRVTDLATAQRDTRDLLIALRAHMKKAVDDGVDMSAAVKSFDARPYRHLKHADVWLPQLANRTYLEVERE
;
A
#
# COMPACT_ATOMS: atom_id res chain seq x y z
N MET A 1 2.09 -50.04 -51.02
CA MET A 1 1.52 -48.72 -51.38
C MET A 1 1.68 -47.80 -50.19
N THR A 2 2.34 -46.66 -50.37
CA THR A 2 2.60 -45.65 -49.33
C THR A 2 1.89 -44.36 -49.72
N PHE A 3 1.12 -43.78 -48.79
CA PHE A 3 0.43 -42.50 -49.01
C PHE A 3 1.27 -41.34 -48.44
N PRO A 4 1.25 -40.14 -49.08
CA PRO A 4 2.08 -39.01 -48.69
C PRO A 4 1.48 -38.16 -47.55
N PRO A 5 2.30 -37.35 -46.85
CA PRO A 5 1.81 -36.47 -45.77
C PRO A 5 1.15 -35.20 -46.32
N GLN A 6 0.06 -34.75 -45.69
CA GLN A 6 -0.59 -33.47 -45.99
C GLN A 6 0.06 -32.32 -45.19
N GLY A 7 0.50 -31.27 -45.89
CA GLY A 7 1.06 -30.07 -45.28
C GLY A 7 0.00 -29.13 -44.68
N ARG A 8 0.34 -28.47 -43.57
CA ARG A 8 -0.49 -27.41 -42.97
C ARG A 8 -0.59 -26.21 -43.91
N LYS A 9 -1.81 -25.73 -44.17
CA LYS A 9 -2.04 -24.44 -44.84
C LYS A 9 -1.85 -23.29 -43.85
N THR A 10 -0.91 -22.38 -44.13
CA THR A 10 -0.81 -21.08 -43.46
C THR A 10 -1.67 -20.06 -44.20
N GLY A 11 -2.74 -19.58 -43.54
CA GLY A 11 -3.58 -18.52 -44.08
C GLY A 11 -2.99 -17.14 -43.80
N ALA A 12 -2.14 -16.64 -44.71
CA ALA A 12 -1.72 -15.24 -44.66
C ALA A 12 -2.84 -14.34 -45.25
N ALA A 13 -3.46 -13.50 -44.42
CA ALA A 13 -4.40 -12.51 -44.90
C ALA A 13 -3.65 -11.40 -45.66
N ALA A 14 -4.05 -11.15 -46.91
CA ALA A 14 -3.42 -10.13 -47.74
C ALA A 14 -3.71 -8.72 -47.19
N ALA A 15 -2.66 -7.96 -46.88
CA ALA A 15 -2.79 -6.57 -46.43
C ALA A 15 -3.09 -5.65 -47.62
N THR A 16 -4.29 -5.07 -47.65
CA THR A 16 -4.68 -4.07 -48.65
C THR A 16 -3.78 -2.83 -48.53
N ALA A 17 -3.19 -2.39 -49.64
CA ALA A 17 -2.31 -1.22 -49.65
C ALA A 17 -3.12 0.08 -49.45
N VAL A 18 -3.14 0.59 -48.22
CA VAL A 18 -3.74 1.89 -47.89
C VAL A 18 -2.78 3.02 -48.30
N THR A 19 -3.18 3.82 -49.28
CA THR A 19 -2.46 5.04 -49.70
C THR A 19 -2.41 6.04 -48.55
N ILE A 20 -1.21 6.47 -48.17
CA ILE A 20 -1.01 7.47 -47.10
C ILE A 20 -1.23 8.88 -47.69
N PRO A 21 -2.14 9.72 -47.13
CA PRO A 21 -2.36 11.09 -47.61
C PRO A 21 -1.15 11.99 -47.40
N ALA A 22 -1.01 13.03 -48.24
CA ALA A 22 0.13 13.96 -48.19
C ALA A 22 0.35 14.64 -46.82
N GLY A 23 -0.72 14.86 -46.04
CA GLY A 23 -0.63 15.40 -44.67
C GLY A 23 0.09 14.52 -43.64
N PHE A 24 0.46 13.28 -44.00
CA PHE A 24 1.23 12.36 -43.16
C PHE A 24 2.66 12.13 -43.70
N ALA A 25 3.14 12.95 -44.63
CA ALA A 25 4.50 12.88 -45.14
C ALA A 25 5.53 12.99 -44.00
N GLY A 26 6.32 11.93 -43.80
CA GLY A 26 7.31 11.80 -42.71
C GLY A 26 6.87 10.95 -41.51
N ALA A 27 5.60 10.53 -41.42
CA ALA A 27 5.14 9.62 -40.36
C ALA A 27 5.49 8.15 -40.67
N PRO A 28 5.87 7.32 -39.68
CA PRO A 28 6.02 5.88 -39.86
C PRO A 28 4.72 5.24 -40.37
N SER A 29 4.81 4.30 -41.32
CA SER A 29 3.62 3.75 -42.01
C SER A 29 2.62 3.04 -41.10
N GLY A 30 3.08 2.45 -39.98
CA GLY A 30 2.20 1.90 -38.94
C GLY A 30 1.40 2.98 -38.19
N VAL A 31 2.06 4.09 -37.82
CA VAL A 31 1.42 5.24 -37.15
C VAL A 31 0.35 5.86 -38.07
N ALA A 32 0.69 6.13 -39.34
CA ALA A 32 -0.23 6.73 -40.30
C ALA A 32 -1.46 5.86 -40.56
N ARG A 33 -1.27 4.55 -40.86
CA ARG A 33 -2.40 3.62 -41.09
C ARG A 33 -3.31 3.48 -39.87
N ALA A 34 -2.72 3.31 -38.68
CA ALA A 34 -3.49 3.20 -37.45
C ALA A 34 -4.29 4.48 -37.19
N TRP A 35 -3.66 5.65 -37.34
CA TRP A 35 -4.29 6.95 -37.13
C TRP A 35 -5.54 7.13 -37.98
N ILE A 36 -5.40 7.01 -39.31
CA ILE A 36 -6.48 7.15 -40.29
C ILE A 36 -7.67 6.24 -39.97
N ALA A 37 -7.42 5.02 -39.49
CA ALA A 37 -8.47 4.05 -39.18
C ALA A 37 -9.41 4.46 -38.02
N HIS A 38 -8.98 5.34 -37.09
CA HIS A 38 -9.79 5.70 -35.91
C HIS A 38 -9.88 7.20 -35.60
N GLU A 39 -9.23 8.07 -36.38
CA GLU A 39 -9.27 9.53 -36.17
C GLU A 39 -10.70 10.08 -36.01
N ARG A 40 -11.62 9.65 -36.89
CA ARG A 40 -13.04 10.05 -36.86
C ARG A 40 -13.81 9.50 -35.65
N GLU A 41 -13.38 8.39 -35.09
CA GLU A 41 -13.96 7.80 -33.88
C GLU A 41 -13.53 8.62 -32.65
N LEU A 42 -12.22 8.86 -32.54
CA LEU A 42 -11.60 9.57 -31.43
C LEU A 42 -11.99 11.05 -31.37
N ARG A 43 -12.01 11.76 -32.52
CA ARG A 43 -12.48 13.15 -32.61
C ARG A 43 -13.93 13.29 -32.15
N ARG A 44 -14.82 12.35 -32.50
CA ARG A 44 -16.21 12.34 -32.02
C ARG A 44 -16.28 12.08 -30.51
N TRP A 45 -15.47 11.16 -29.99
CA TRP A 45 -15.39 10.86 -28.55
C TRP A 45 -14.92 12.05 -27.72
N LEU A 46 -13.94 12.83 -28.22
CA LEU A 46 -13.44 14.06 -27.59
C LEU A 46 -14.46 15.20 -27.68
N ARG A 47 -15.05 15.47 -28.85
CA ARG A 47 -16.08 16.52 -29.01
C ARG A 47 -17.33 16.29 -28.15
N ALA A 48 -17.64 15.05 -27.79
CA ALA A 48 -18.72 14.73 -26.85
C ALA A 48 -18.37 14.98 -25.36
N ARG A 49 -17.16 15.45 -25.04
CA ARG A 49 -16.62 15.59 -23.67
C ARG A 49 -15.96 16.94 -23.39
N LEU A 50 -15.74 17.76 -24.42
CA LEU A 50 -15.20 19.11 -24.32
C LEU A 50 -16.33 20.13 -24.54
N ARG A 51 -16.18 21.34 -23.98
CA ARG A 51 -17.16 22.41 -24.16
C ARG A 51 -17.03 23.04 -25.54
N GLU A 52 -15.79 23.37 -25.93
CA GLU A 52 -15.50 23.91 -27.25
C GLU A 52 -15.10 22.80 -28.24
N PRO A 53 -15.71 22.74 -29.45
CA PRO A 53 -15.34 21.76 -30.46
C PRO A 53 -13.91 21.88 -30.99
N ALA A 54 -13.26 23.04 -30.81
CA ALA A 54 -11.90 23.34 -31.23
C ALA A 54 -10.84 22.63 -30.35
N ASP A 55 -11.04 22.60 -29.03
CA ASP A 55 -10.19 21.88 -28.07
C ASP A 55 -9.99 20.41 -28.45
N ALA A 56 -11.01 19.81 -29.08
CA ALA A 56 -10.95 18.42 -29.53
C ALA A 56 -9.93 18.22 -30.65
N ASP A 57 -9.73 19.21 -31.51
CA ASP A 57 -8.74 19.15 -32.59
C ASP A 57 -7.32 19.42 -32.07
N ASP A 58 -7.15 20.30 -31.07
CA ASP A 58 -5.89 20.48 -30.34
C ASP A 58 -5.46 19.20 -29.59
N LEU A 59 -6.39 18.54 -28.89
CA LEU A 59 -6.11 17.26 -28.23
C LEU A 59 -5.81 16.14 -29.23
N MET A 60 -6.45 16.14 -30.40
CA MET A 60 -6.10 15.22 -31.49
C MET A 60 -4.67 15.49 -32.01
N GLN A 61 -4.26 16.74 -32.16
CA GLN A 61 -2.89 17.08 -32.55
C GLN A 61 -1.86 16.69 -31.49
N ALA A 62 -2.13 16.96 -30.21
CA ALA A 62 -1.26 16.57 -29.09
C ALA A 62 -1.10 15.03 -29.00
N LEU A 63 -2.20 14.28 -29.19
CA LEU A 63 -2.17 12.82 -29.26
C LEU A 63 -1.38 12.32 -30.48
N PHE A 64 -1.53 12.93 -31.65
CA PHE A 64 -0.79 12.56 -32.85
C PHE A 64 0.72 12.74 -32.65
N ILE A 65 1.14 13.87 -32.06
CA ILE A 65 2.54 14.13 -31.72
C ILE A 65 3.07 13.10 -30.70
N LYS A 66 2.28 12.72 -29.68
CA LYS A 66 2.65 11.64 -28.76
C LYS A 66 2.80 10.29 -29.47
N ALA A 67 1.95 9.97 -30.45
CA ALA A 67 2.06 8.75 -31.25
C ALA A 67 3.30 8.76 -32.17
N LEU A 68 3.60 9.87 -32.84
CA LEU A 68 4.81 10.03 -33.66
C LEU A 68 6.09 9.85 -32.85
N ARG A 69 6.15 10.40 -31.63
CA ARG A 69 7.31 10.27 -30.72
C ARG A 69 7.60 8.83 -30.28
N GLN A 70 6.65 7.91 -30.38
CA GLN A 70 6.87 6.48 -30.10
C GLN A 70 7.51 5.73 -31.29
N GLY A 71 7.52 6.30 -32.49
CA GLY A 71 8.20 5.74 -33.66
C GLY A 71 7.79 4.30 -33.97
N GLN A 72 8.77 3.41 -34.17
CA GLN A 72 8.50 2.00 -34.45
C GLN A 72 7.83 1.25 -33.30
N ARG A 73 8.06 1.63 -32.03
CA ARG A 73 7.42 0.98 -30.87
C ARG A 73 5.89 1.09 -30.90
N PHE A 74 5.34 2.08 -31.61
CA PHE A 74 3.90 2.19 -31.83
C PHE A 74 3.37 1.14 -32.81
N CYS A 75 4.18 0.74 -33.81
CA CYS A 75 3.83 -0.30 -34.79
C CYS A 75 3.69 -1.69 -34.14
N ASP A 76 4.40 -1.93 -33.03
CA ASP A 76 4.40 -3.19 -32.29
C ASP A 76 3.25 -3.30 -31.26
N ILE A 77 2.43 -2.25 -31.09
CA ILE A 77 1.31 -2.25 -30.13
C ILE A 77 0.15 -3.10 -30.67
N HIS A 78 0.00 -4.29 -30.08
CA HIS A 78 -1.03 -5.28 -30.42
C HIS A 78 -2.48 -4.74 -30.45
N ASN A 79 -2.78 -3.68 -29.68
CA ASN A 79 -4.05 -2.96 -29.72
C ASN A 79 -3.83 -1.43 -29.75
N ALA A 80 -3.38 -0.91 -30.89
CA ALA A 80 -3.18 0.52 -31.09
C ALA A 80 -4.44 1.37 -30.90
N ARG A 81 -5.66 0.80 -30.93
CA ARG A 81 -6.91 1.52 -30.61
C ARG A 81 -7.00 1.81 -29.10
N ALA A 82 -6.85 0.79 -28.27
CA ALA A 82 -6.93 0.92 -26.80
C ALA A 82 -5.96 1.98 -26.27
N TRP A 83 -4.68 1.90 -26.66
CA TRP A 83 -3.63 2.85 -26.27
C TRP A 83 -3.99 4.31 -26.60
N ARG A 84 -4.60 4.57 -27.77
CA ARG A 84 -4.99 5.94 -28.15
C ARG A 84 -6.14 6.48 -27.31
N PHE A 85 -7.13 5.64 -26.98
CA PHE A 85 -8.23 6.05 -26.10
C PHE A 85 -7.76 6.25 -24.64
N GLU A 86 -6.72 5.54 -24.21
CA GLU A 86 -6.08 5.76 -22.91
C GLU A 86 -5.31 7.10 -22.88
N VAL A 87 -4.41 7.34 -23.85
CA VAL A 87 -3.63 8.59 -23.91
C VAL A 87 -4.54 9.81 -24.14
N ALA A 88 -5.61 9.68 -24.93
CA ALA A 88 -6.61 10.73 -25.12
C ALA A 88 -7.41 11.03 -23.83
N ARG A 89 -7.71 10.00 -23.02
CA ARG A 89 -8.37 10.16 -21.72
C ARG A 89 -7.47 10.89 -20.71
N ASN A 90 -6.17 10.58 -20.71
CA ASN A 90 -5.20 11.27 -19.86
C ASN A 90 -5.04 12.73 -20.29
N LEU A 91 -4.87 13.00 -21.60
CA LEU A 91 -4.85 14.36 -22.15
C LEU A 91 -6.11 15.17 -21.80
N LEU A 92 -7.30 14.56 -21.93
CA LEU A 92 -8.57 15.19 -21.57
C LEU A 92 -8.63 15.51 -20.06
N ALA A 93 -8.16 14.60 -19.20
CA ALA A 93 -8.12 14.82 -17.76
C ALA A 93 -7.14 15.94 -17.36
N ASP A 94 -5.99 16.02 -18.04
CA ASP A 94 -5.01 17.09 -17.84
C ASP A 94 -5.60 18.45 -18.25
N THR A 95 -6.21 18.56 -19.43
CA THR A 95 -6.86 19.80 -19.90
C THR A 95 -8.00 20.24 -18.99
N LEU A 96 -8.88 19.32 -18.56
CA LEU A 96 -9.98 19.65 -17.65
C LEU A 96 -9.50 19.99 -16.23
N ARG A 97 -8.30 19.56 -15.83
CA ARG A 97 -7.66 19.96 -14.56
C ARG A 97 -7.07 21.37 -14.66
N VAL A 98 -6.45 21.72 -15.80
CA VAL A 98 -5.89 23.06 -16.07
C VAL A 98 -7.00 24.10 -16.32
N ALA A 99 -8.13 23.71 -16.91
CA ALA A 99 -9.28 24.58 -17.15
C ALA A 99 -10.10 24.93 -15.88
N ARG A 100 -9.61 24.61 -14.68
CA ARG A 100 -10.15 25.17 -13.43
C ARG A 100 -9.52 26.53 -13.18
N GLU A 101 -10.37 27.55 -13.07
CA GLU A 101 -9.98 28.91 -12.77
C GLU A 101 -9.25 28.99 -11.41
N THR A 102 -7.92 29.07 -11.47
CA THR A 102 -7.08 29.34 -10.30
C THR A 102 -7.04 30.84 -10.06
N VAL A 103 -7.86 31.31 -9.13
CA VAL A 103 -7.81 32.69 -8.64
C VAL A 103 -6.56 32.87 -7.78
N GLU A 104 -5.71 33.84 -8.10
CA GLU A 104 -4.65 34.26 -7.20
C GLU A 104 -5.26 34.88 -5.94
N LEU A 105 -4.92 34.32 -4.78
CA LEU A 105 -5.35 34.84 -3.49
C LEU A 105 -4.54 36.13 -3.20
N PRO A 106 -5.19 37.29 -2.99
CA PRO A 106 -4.45 38.52 -2.67
C PRO A 106 -3.62 38.36 -1.39
N GLU A 107 -2.39 38.89 -1.38
CA GLU A 107 -1.47 38.82 -0.23
C GLU A 107 -2.01 39.48 1.06
N THR A 108 -3.09 40.25 0.94
CA THR A 108 -3.83 40.87 2.05
C THR A 108 -4.92 39.98 2.66
N LEU A 109 -5.07 38.73 2.22
CA LEU A 109 -5.86 37.72 2.91
C LEU A 109 -5.22 37.39 4.26
N VAL A 110 -5.62 38.17 5.27
CA VAL A 110 -5.50 37.76 6.67
C VAL A 110 -6.24 36.44 6.80
N ALA A 111 -5.54 35.40 7.26
CA ALA A 111 -6.21 34.16 7.63
C ALA A 111 -7.25 34.49 8.71
N GLU A 112 -8.52 34.15 8.47
CA GLU A 112 -9.53 34.25 9.52
C GLU A 112 -9.05 33.40 10.70
N ASP A 113 -8.99 34.02 11.89
CA ASP A 113 -8.52 33.36 13.10
C ASP A 113 -9.28 32.04 13.28
N ALA A 114 -8.51 30.98 13.56
CA ALA A 114 -8.92 29.58 13.52
C ALA A 114 -10.42 29.34 13.76
N GLU A 115 -11.08 28.68 12.79
CA GLU A 115 -12.43 28.14 12.99
C GLU A 115 -12.49 27.45 14.37
N PRO A 116 -13.48 27.78 15.22
CA PRO A 116 -13.54 27.21 16.56
C PRO A 116 -13.63 25.69 16.43
N ASP A 117 -12.73 25.02 17.15
CA ASP A 117 -12.50 23.58 17.13
C ASP A 117 -13.83 22.83 16.98
N THR A 118 -14.03 22.08 15.89
CA THR A 118 -15.37 21.62 15.44
C THR A 118 -16.17 20.85 16.52
N VAL A 119 -15.48 20.32 17.52
CA VAL A 119 -16.01 19.72 18.74
C VAL A 119 -16.81 20.71 19.61
N ASP A 120 -16.38 21.96 19.74
CA ASP A 120 -17.06 22.99 20.56
C ASP A 120 -18.33 23.50 19.87
N ALA A 121 -18.31 23.66 18.54
CA ALA A 121 -19.50 23.97 17.74
C ALA A 121 -20.58 22.86 17.86
N LEU A 122 -20.16 21.59 17.86
CA LEU A 122 -21.06 20.45 18.11
C LEU A 122 -21.55 20.39 19.57
N THR A 123 -20.71 20.79 20.54
CA THR A 123 -21.08 20.83 21.96
C THR A 123 -22.19 21.86 22.24
N ALA A 124 -22.25 22.97 21.48
CA ALA A 124 -23.35 23.93 21.54
C ALA A 124 -24.71 23.36 21.06
N CYS A 125 -24.71 22.29 20.27
CA CYS A 125 -25.93 21.61 19.77
C CYS A 125 -26.45 20.52 20.73
N LEU A 126 -25.61 19.98 21.61
CA LEU A 126 -25.96 18.95 22.59
C LEU A 126 -27.17 19.30 23.49
N PRO A 127 -27.35 20.56 23.97
CA PRO A 127 -28.51 20.95 24.77
C PRO A 127 -29.85 20.86 24.03
N ARG A 128 -29.87 21.00 22.69
CA ARG A 128 -31.09 20.86 21.89
C ARG A 128 -31.45 19.39 21.67
N LEU A 129 -30.46 18.53 21.42
CA LEU A 129 -30.64 17.09 21.23
C LEU A 129 -31.04 16.35 22.53
N THR A 130 -30.65 16.86 23.70
CA THR A 130 -30.90 16.19 24.99
C THR A 130 -32.24 16.54 25.65
N GLN A 131 -33.04 17.46 25.10
CA GLN A 131 -34.31 17.88 25.70
C GLN A 131 -35.36 16.75 25.81
N GLY A 132 -35.37 15.80 24.86
CA GLY A 132 -36.28 14.65 24.86
C GLY A 132 -35.83 13.43 25.69
N PHE A 133 -34.61 13.42 26.24
CA PHE A 133 -34.08 12.22 26.91
C PHE A 133 -34.51 12.12 28.39
N PRO A 134 -34.86 10.90 28.89
CA PRO A 134 -35.11 10.64 30.30
C PRO A 134 -33.95 11.11 31.19
N TRP A 135 -34.28 11.61 32.39
CA TRP A 135 -33.32 12.29 33.28
C TRP A 135 -32.06 11.47 33.59
N VAL A 136 -32.21 10.14 33.68
CA VAL A 136 -31.13 9.17 33.98
C VAL A 136 -29.98 9.22 32.95
N LEU A 137 -30.27 9.53 31.68
CA LEU A 137 -29.26 9.54 30.61
C LEU A 137 -28.49 10.87 30.50
N ARG A 138 -28.95 11.95 31.15
CA ARG A 138 -28.31 13.28 31.05
C ARG A 138 -26.98 13.38 31.79
N GLY A 139 -26.67 12.44 32.69
CA GLY A 139 -25.41 12.40 33.45
C GLY A 139 -24.20 11.93 32.64
N TRP A 140 -24.41 11.08 31.62
CA TRP A 140 -23.34 10.44 30.85
C TRP A 140 -22.75 11.33 29.75
N LEU A 141 -23.44 12.40 29.35
CA LEU A 141 -23.06 13.28 28.22
C LEU A 141 -22.34 14.58 28.63
N ARG A 142 -21.89 14.72 29.88
CA ARG A 142 -21.10 15.89 30.31
C ARG A 142 -19.61 15.74 29.94
N PRO A 143 -19.00 16.68 29.19
CA PRO A 143 -17.57 16.62 28.89
C PRO A 143 -16.72 16.73 30.17
N LYS A 144 -15.81 15.79 30.39
CA LYS A 144 -14.75 15.92 31.41
C LYS A 144 -13.51 16.55 30.79
N ARG A 145 -13.39 17.88 30.85
CA ARG A 145 -12.08 18.56 30.70
C ARG A 145 -11.82 19.48 31.89
N ARG A 146 -10.71 19.21 32.59
CA ARG A 146 -10.10 20.12 33.56
C ARG A 146 -9.06 20.96 32.82
N TYR A 147 -9.36 22.22 32.51
CA TYR A 147 -8.37 23.30 32.45
C TYR A 147 -9.09 24.61 32.78
N ALA A 148 -8.56 25.35 33.75
CA ALA A 148 -9.11 26.62 34.17
C ALA A 148 -8.32 27.76 33.53
N VAL A 149 -9.00 28.65 32.80
CA VAL A 149 -8.47 29.94 32.36
C VAL A 149 -9.47 31.02 32.77
N LEU A 150 -8.96 32.12 33.31
CA LEU A 150 -9.77 33.17 33.93
C LEU A 150 -10.55 33.99 32.88
N CYS A 151 -11.88 34.06 33.03
CA CYS A 151 -12.64 35.19 32.52
C CYS A 151 -12.65 36.32 33.57
N ARG A 152 -11.92 37.41 33.32
CA ARG A 152 -12.15 38.69 34.03
C ARG A 152 -13.18 39.51 33.24
N GLY A 153 -14.45 39.43 33.63
CA GLY A 153 -15.47 40.37 33.19
C GLY A 153 -15.33 41.71 33.91
N THR A 154 -15.21 42.80 33.17
CA THR A 154 -15.27 44.17 33.68
C THR A 154 -16.73 44.64 33.78
N ALA A 155 -17.18 44.96 35.00
CA ALA A 155 -18.39 45.74 35.22
C ALA A 155 -18.18 46.71 36.39
N LEU A 156 -18.39 48.00 36.16
CA LEU A 156 -18.19 49.05 37.15
C LEU A 156 -19.36 49.13 38.15
N ARG A 157 -19.06 49.44 39.42
CA ARG A 157 -19.70 50.50 40.24
C ARG A 157 -18.95 50.66 41.60
N PRO A 158 -19.14 51.76 42.38
CA PRO A 158 -17.98 52.50 42.88
C PRO A 158 -17.81 52.56 44.41
N ALA A 159 -16.61 53.02 44.80
CA ALA A 159 -16.26 53.88 45.93
C ALA A 159 -16.99 53.76 47.30
N THR A 160 -16.21 53.50 48.36
CA THR A 160 -15.91 54.46 49.45
C THR A 160 -14.87 53.88 50.42
N SER A 161 -13.76 54.60 50.65
CA SER A 161 -13.35 55.24 51.93
C SER A 161 -12.43 54.37 52.80
N HIS A 162 -11.10 54.59 52.76
CA HIS A 162 -10.33 55.49 53.65
C HIS A 162 -9.88 54.79 54.97
N PRO A 163 -8.81 55.26 55.68
CA PRO A 163 -7.59 54.45 55.80
C PRO A 163 -7.15 54.24 57.27
N ARG A 164 -5.92 53.72 57.48
CA ARG A 164 -4.92 54.24 58.45
C ARG A 164 -3.60 53.45 58.41
N HIS A 165 -2.46 54.18 58.47
CA HIS A 165 -1.19 53.95 59.20
C HIS A 165 -0.64 52.50 59.42
N ARG A 166 0.66 52.16 59.52
CA ARG A 166 2.00 52.84 59.62
C ARG A 166 3.07 51.70 59.54
N MET A 167 4.39 51.84 59.31
CA MET A 167 5.29 52.94 58.91
C MET A 167 6.65 52.34 58.39
N MET A 168 7.40 53.09 57.57
CA MET A 168 8.89 53.10 57.40
C MET A 168 9.74 51.80 57.45
N ASN A 169 10.28 51.40 56.28
CA ASN A 169 11.71 51.48 55.85
C ASN A 169 12.87 51.53 56.89
N PRO A 170 14.14 51.16 56.53
CA PRO A 170 14.63 49.98 55.80
C PRO A 170 16.02 49.43 56.31
N MET A 171 16.60 48.44 55.62
CA MET A 171 18.05 48.13 55.44
C MET A 171 19.07 48.11 56.62
N ASN A 172 19.68 46.94 56.88
CA ASN A 172 21.13 46.62 56.80
C ASN A 172 21.33 45.13 57.18
N LEU A 173 21.96 44.24 56.40
CA LEU A 173 23.31 44.14 55.84
C LEU A 173 24.37 43.55 56.80
N ALA A 174 25.07 42.50 56.32
CA ALA A 174 26.16 41.72 56.94
C ALA A 174 25.72 40.75 58.08
N GLN A 175 26.06 39.46 58.06
CA GLN A 175 27.42 38.92 57.98
C GLN A 175 27.51 37.45 57.49
N LYS A 176 28.57 37.16 56.72
CA LYS A 176 29.48 35.98 56.82
C LYS A 176 28.86 34.57 56.94
N LEU A 177 29.12 33.69 55.97
CA LEU A 177 30.35 32.85 55.90
C LEU A 177 30.40 32.02 54.61
N SER A 178 31.61 31.67 54.17
CA SER A 178 31.86 30.95 52.92
C SER A 178 31.97 29.44 53.15
N LEU A 179 31.21 28.64 52.40
CA LEU A 179 31.63 27.29 52.00
C LEU A 179 31.50 27.11 50.48
N ARG A 180 32.64 27.03 49.79
CA ARG A 180 32.73 26.50 48.43
C ARG A 180 32.72 24.97 48.49
N ARG A 181 31.79 24.30 47.77
CA ARG A 181 32.10 23.28 46.74
C ARG A 181 30.84 22.51 46.25
N PHE A 182 30.81 22.28 44.93
CA PHE A 182 29.97 21.32 44.19
C PHE A 182 28.45 21.36 44.41
N PHE A 183 27.73 21.89 43.41
CA PHE A 183 26.92 21.04 42.53
C PHE A 183 26.67 21.74 41.18
N VAL A 184 27.13 21.13 40.09
CA VAL A 184 26.68 21.44 38.73
C VAL A 184 25.58 20.43 38.41
N GLY A 185 24.38 20.88 38.07
CA GLY A 185 23.29 19.99 37.69
C GLY A 185 21.92 20.68 37.69
N LEU A 186 21.06 20.25 36.75
CA LEU A 186 19.69 20.73 36.46
C LEU A 186 19.62 22.17 35.89
N LEU A 187 18.85 22.48 34.83
CA LEU A 187 17.98 21.64 33.99
C LEU A 187 18.28 21.85 32.49
N LEU A 188 18.76 20.81 31.82
CA LEU A 188 18.51 20.60 30.38
C LEU A 188 17.31 19.65 30.26
N GLY A 189 16.14 20.18 30.62
CA GLY A 189 14.85 19.48 30.51
C GLY A 189 14.35 19.46 29.07
N GLY A 190 15.14 18.91 28.15
CA GLY A 190 14.68 18.63 26.80
C GLY A 190 13.60 17.56 26.87
N LEU A 191 12.34 17.92 26.56
CA LEU A 191 11.37 16.92 26.13
C LEU A 191 11.83 16.38 24.79
N SER A 192 12.69 15.36 24.84
CA SER A 192 12.86 14.45 23.72
C SER A 192 11.49 13.84 23.45
N LEU A 193 10.83 14.30 22.37
CA LEU A 193 9.82 13.52 21.69
C LEU A 193 10.51 12.22 21.28
N LEU A 194 10.36 11.18 22.12
CA LEU A 194 10.73 9.82 21.79
C LEU A 194 9.82 9.42 20.64
N ALA A 195 10.31 9.62 19.41
CA ALA A 195 9.66 9.11 18.23
C ALA A 195 9.49 7.60 18.46
N GLN A 196 8.24 7.14 18.50
CA GLN A 196 7.98 5.72 18.69
C GLN A 196 8.64 4.98 17.53
N ALA A 197 9.57 4.10 17.89
CA ALA A 197 10.18 3.17 16.97
C ALA A 197 9.26 1.96 16.86
N VAL A 198 9.22 1.31 15.69
CA VAL A 198 8.50 0.05 15.55
C VAL A 198 9.09 -0.99 16.49
N GLU A 199 8.26 -1.51 17.40
CA GLU A 199 8.64 -2.59 18.30
C GLU A 199 8.26 -3.92 17.64
N VAL A 200 9.29 -4.70 17.27
CA VAL A 200 9.10 -6.03 16.70
C VAL A 200 9.11 -7.04 17.85
N ALA A 201 8.00 -7.75 18.04
CA ALA A 201 7.88 -8.85 18.98
C ALA A 201 7.42 -10.12 18.25
N PHE A 202 8.11 -11.24 18.47
CA PHE A 202 7.77 -12.53 17.88
C PHE A 202 6.92 -13.36 18.87
N GLU A 203 5.65 -13.55 18.55
CA GLU A 203 4.71 -14.35 19.34
C GLU A 203 4.76 -15.82 18.89
N ARG A 204 4.70 -16.76 19.83
CA ARG A 204 4.76 -18.20 19.53
C ARG A 204 3.42 -18.69 18.95
N VAL A 205 3.47 -19.25 17.74
CA VAL A 205 2.29 -19.83 17.05
C VAL A 205 2.28 -21.35 17.06
N ALA A 206 3.43 -22.01 17.17
CA ALA A 206 3.59 -23.45 17.39
C ALA A 206 4.95 -23.77 18.03
N ASP A 207 5.29 -25.05 18.20
CA ASP A 207 6.62 -25.46 18.68
C ASP A 207 7.72 -24.96 17.74
N ASN A 208 8.61 -24.12 18.28
CA ASN A 208 9.70 -23.46 17.57
C ASN A 208 9.28 -22.57 16.37
N VAL A 209 7.99 -22.22 16.25
CA VAL A 209 7.47 -21.34 15.20
C VAL A 209 6.84 -20.11 15.83
N TYR A 210 7.25 -18.94 15.35
CA TYR A 210 6.83 -17.64 15.85
C TYR A 210 6.42 -16.72 14.70
N ALA A 211 5.59 -15.74 14.98
CA ALA A 211 5.17 -14.71 14.03
C ALA A 211 5.24 -13.31 14.67
N TYR A 212 5.60 -12.32 13.87
CA TYR A 212 5.33 -10.91 14.19
C TYR A 212 4.08 -10.48 13.40
N ILE A 213 3.17 -9.75 14.05
CA ILE A 213 1.93 -9.26 13.44
C ILE A 213 2.08 -7.78 13.09
N GLY A 214 2.03 -7.48 11.80
CA GLY A 214 2.19 -6.13 11.28
C GLY A 214 0.95 -5.27 11.44
N ASP A 215 1.14 -3.95 11.42
CA ASP A 215 0.07 -2.96 11.45
C ASP A 215 -0.92 -3.14 10.28
N LEU A 216 -2.22 -3.05 10.56
CA LEU A 216 -3.26 -3.13 9.54
C LEU A 216 -3.35 -1.87 8.65
N GLU A 217 -2.71 -0.76 9.02
CA GLU A 217 -2.62 0.47 8.23
C GLU A 217 -1.78 0.34 6.94
N GLY A 218 -1.66 1.43 6.18
CA GLY A 218 -0.63 1.56 5.15
C GLY A 218 0.79 1.52 5.72
N ARG A 219 1.78 1.67 4.83
CA ARG A 219 3.14 2.01 5.25
C ARG A 219 3.10 3.42 5.81
N THR A 220 3.55 3.62 7.04
CA THR A 220 3.60 4.93 7.70
C THR A 220 5.02 5.23 8.18
N TYR A 221 5.28 6.49 8.55
CA TYR A 221 6.54 6.85 9.19
C TYR A 221 6.72 6.11 10.52
N ASP A 222 5.64 5.98 11.29
CA ASP A 222 5.64 5.41 12.66
C ASP A 222 5.82 3.89 12.66
N ASN A 223 5.15 3.15 11.77
CA ASN A 223 5.37 1.71 11.61
C ASN A 223 6.61 1.36 10.77
N GLU A 224 7.38 2.38 10.35
CA GLU A 224 8.64 2.23 9.59
C GLU A 224 8.49 1.43 8.28
N GLY A 225 7.27 1.41 7.74
CA GLY A 225 6.89 0.63 6.55
C GLY A 225 6.63 -0.85 6.84
N LEU A 226 6.78 -1.29 8.10
CA LEU A 226 6.54 -2.67 8.52
C LEU A 226 5.07 -2.87 8.88
N ASN A 227 4.24 -2.95 7.85
CA ASN A 227 2.81 -3.22 8.00
C ASN A 227 2.44 -4.68 7.65
N ALA A 228 3.44 -5.54 7.42
CA ALA A 228 3.28 -6.95 7.05
C ALA A 228 3.75 -7.88 8.17
N ASN A 229 3.19 -9.09 8.20
CA ASN A 229 3.61 -10.14 9.12
C ASN A 229 4.93 -10.76 8.68
N LEU A 230 5.72 -11.19 9.67
CA LEU A 230 6.99 -11.90 9.51
C LEU A 230 6.92 -13.25 10.22
N GLY A 231 7.75 -14.21 9.81
CA GLY A 231 7.88 -15.51 10.49
C GLY A 231 9.28 -15.77 11.02
N LEU A 232 9.38 -16.50 12.12
CA LEU A 232 10.65 -16.98 12.67
C LEU A 232 10.52 -18.45 13.04
N VAL A 233 11.36 -19.30 12.45
CA VAL A 233 11.42 -20.74 12.72
C VAL A 233 12.77 -21.07 13.33
N VAL A 234 12.78 -21.59 14.55
CA VAL A 234 14.01 -21.97 15.27
C VAL A 234 14.34 -23.42 14.97
N THR A 235 15.41 -23.67 14.21
CA THR A 235 15.87 -25.03 13.88
C THR A 235 16.97 -25.47 14.85
N PRO A 236 17.38 -26.75 14.86
CA PRO A 236 18.56 -27.20 15.61
C PRO A 236 19.89 -26.51 15.26
N ALA A 237 20.07 -25.95 14.04
CA ALA A 237 21.36 -25.40 13.59
C ALA A 237 21.35 -23.90 13.21
N GLY A 238 20.24 -23.19 13.43
CA GLY A 238 20.08 -21.77 13.13
C GLY A 238 18.60 -21.37 13.00
N ALA A 239 18.31 -20.07 13.04
CA ALA A 239 16.96 -19.59 12.74
C ALA A 239 16.76 -19.41 11.22
N VAL A 240 15.53 -19.68 10.76
CA VAL A 240 15.01 -19.29 9.45
C VAL A 240 14.07 -18.11 9.67
N LEU A 241 14.35 -16.98 9.04
CA LEU A 241 13.46 -15.82 8.98
C LEU A 241 12.59 -15.92 7.72
N ILE A 242 11.32 -15.57 7.83
CA ILE A 242 10.38 -15.46 6.71
C ILE A 242 10.04 -13.98 6.58
N ASP A 243 10.44 -13.42 5.44
CA ASP A 243 10.50 -12.00 5.08
C ASP A 243 11.49 -11.15 5.91
N SER A 244 12.23 -10.26 5.23
CA SER A 244 13.32 -9.47 5.84
C SER A 244 12.93 -8.06 6.27
N GLY A 245 11.68 -7.64 6.01
CA GLY A 245 11.19 -6.30 6.29
C GLY A 245 11.47 -5.26 5.20
N PRO A 246 10.99 -4.01 5.39
CA PRO A 246 10.99 -2.94 4.39
C PRO A 246 12.31 -2.15 4.28
N THR A 247 13.19 -2.19 5.29
CA THR A 247 14.40 -1.36 5.35
C THR A 247 15.54 -2.07 6.06
N TYR A 248 16.77 -1.57 5.86
CA TYR A 248 17.97 -2.07 6.54
C TYR A 248 17.92 -1.82 8.06
N GLU A 249 17.34 -0.70 8.51
CA GLU A 249 17.17 -0.39 9.93
C GLU A 249 16.08 -1.24 10.59
N VAL A 250 14.98 -1.54 9.88
CA VAL A 250 13.96 -2.48 10.40
C VAL A 250 14.50 -3.91 10.45
N ALA A 251 15.33 -4.33 9.49
CA ALA A 251 16.01 -5.63 9.53
C ALA A 251 16.89 -5.81 10.80
N LYS A 252 17.54 -4.75 11.29
CA LYS A 252 18.24 -4.76 12.60
C LYS A 252 17.28 -5.03 13.76
N LYS A 253 16.11 -4.39 13.76
CA LYS A 253 15.07 -4.56 14.79
C LYS A 253 14.50 -5.98 14.75
N ILE A 254 14.32 -6.55 13.56
CA ILE A 254 13.88 -7.94 13.36
C ILE A 254 14.91 -8.93 13.92
N GLU A 255 16.22 -8.76 13.68
CA GLU A 255 17.22 -9.63 14.32
C GLU A 255 17.28 -9.44 15.84
N ALA A 256 17.17 -8.20 16.34
CA ALA A 256 17.13 -7.94 17.77
C ALA A 256 15.93 -8.62 18.46
N ALA A 257 14.74 -8.60 17.83
CA ALA A 257 13.56 -9.32 18.27
C ALA A 257 13.76 -10.85 18.22
N ALA A 258 14.35 -11.37 17.15
CA ALA A 258 14.66 -12.79 17.03
C ALA A 258 15.65 -13.26 18.11
N ARG A 259 16.60 -12.40 18.51
CA ARG A 259 17.55 -12.67 19.61
C ARG A 259 16.90 -12.76 21.00
N ALA A 260 15.72 -12.16 21.19
CA ALA A 260 14.93 -12.35 22.40
C ALA A 260 14.23 -13.73 22.43
N VAL A 261 14.03 -14.37 21.27
CA VAL A 261 13.46 -15.72 21.14
C VAL A 261 14.53 -16.82 21.15
N THR A 262 15.66 -16.59 20.50
CA THR A 262 16.74 -17.60 20.39
C THR A 262 18.13 -16.95 20.32
N PRO A 263 19.15 -17.52 21.00
CA PRO A 263 20.54 -17.06 20.86
C PRO A 263 21.17 -17.45 19.52
N GLN A 264 20.52 -18.31 18.73
CA GLN A 264 21.03 -18.78 17.45
C GLN A 264 21.01 -17.67 16.39
N PRO A 265 21.98 -17.65 15.44
CA PRO A 265 21.94 -16.71 14.33
C PRO A 265 20.81 -17.05 13.34
N ILE A 266 20.23 -16.02 12.71
CA ILE A 266 19.45 -16.18 11.48
C ILE A 266 20.43 -16.59 10.38
N ARG A 267 20.28 -17.82 9.88
CA ARG A 267 21.14 -18.40 8.83
C ARG A 267 20.46 -18.39 7.46
N TRP A 268 19.14 -18.36 7.44
CA TRP A 268 18.33 -18.39 6.24
C TRP A 268 17.25 -17.33 6.30
N VAL A 269 16.99 -16.69 5.15
CA VAL A 269 15.86 -15.79 4.96
C VAL A 269 15.07 -16.30 3.75
N ILE A 270 13.75 -16.46 3.89
CA ILE A 270 12.86 -16.81 2.80
C ILE A 270 11.96 -15.59 2.52
N ASN A 271 12.07 -14.98 1.34
CA ASN A 271 11.14 -13.93 0.92
C ASN A 271 9.91 -14.58 0.29
N THR A 272 8.71 -14.29 0.80
CA THR A 272 7.45 -14.92 0.31
C THR A 272 6.84 -14.20 -0.88
N GLY A 273 7.42 -13.09 -1.35
CA GLY A 273 6.92 -12.29 -2.47
C GLY A 273 7.84 -11.13 -2.86
N GLY A 274 7.52 -10.44 -3.95
CA GLY A 274 8.30 -9.32 -4.51
C GLY A 274 7.97 -7.94 -3.95
N GLN A 275 7.02 -7.82 -3.02
CA GLN A 275 6.60 -6.54 -2.47
C GLN A 275 7.63 -6.00 -1.45
N ASP A 276 7.91 -4.70 -1.48
CA ASP A 276 8.97 -4.01 -0.70
C ASP A 276 9.21 -4.51 0.74
N HIS A 277 8.15 -4.63 1.56
CA HIS A 277 8.21 -5.10 2.95
C HIS A 277 8.64 -6.56 3.12
N ARG A 278 8.69 -7.35 2.05
CA ARG A 278 9.13 -8.75 2.03
C ARG A 278 10.65 -8.90 1.93
N TRP A 279 11.33 -7.97 1.24
CA TRP A 279 12.69 -8.21 0.74
C TRP A 279 13.69 -7.04 0.82
N LEU A 280 13.28 -5.79 1.04
CA LEU A 280 14.24 -4.68 1.04
C LEU A 280 15.21 -4.69 2.23
N GLY A 281 14.85 -5.35 3.33
CA GLY A 281 15.74 -5.65 4.46
C GLY A 281 16.83 -6.70 4.16
N ASN A 282 16.81 -7.36 3.00
CA ASN A 282 17.74 -8.45 2.64
C ASN A 282 19.22 -8.08 2.78
N GLY A 283 19.60 -6.82 2.51
CA GLY A 283 20.99 -6.36 2.60
C GLY A 283 21.61 -6.67 3.96
N TYR A 284 20.87 -6.43 5.04
CA TYR A 284 21.34 -6.62 6.41
C TYR A 284 21.68 -8.08 6.73
N PHE A 285 20.81 -9.01 6.31
CA PHE A 285 21.02 -10.44 6.54
C PHE A 285 22.11 -11.02 5.63
N LYS A 286 22.24 -10.49 4.41
CA LYS A 286 23.33 -10.83 3.48
C LYS A 286 24.69 -10.42 4.03
N ASP A 287 24.81 -9.23 4.60
CA ASP A 287 26.06 -8.74 5.23
C ASP A 287 26.51 -9.63 6.41
N LYS A 288 25.56 -10.33 7.04
CA LYS A 288 25.79 -11.31 8.11
C LYS A 288 26.01 -12.75 7.62
N GLY A 289 26.03 -12.97 6.31
CA GLY A 289 26.25 -14.29 5.71
C GLY A 289 25.05 -15.22 5.73
N ALA A 290 23.83 -14.71 5.89
CA ALA A 290 22.62 -15.52 5.72
C ALA A 290 22.38 -15.87 4.23
N GLU A 291 21.93 -17.09 3.97
CA GLU A 291 21.44 -17.50 2.65
C GLU A 291 20.01 -16.97 2.46
N ILE A 292 19.78 -16.22 1.39
CA ILE A 292 18.47 -15.59 1.10
C ILE A 292 17.83 -16.29 -0.09
N LEU A 293 16.64 -16.83 0.11
CA LEU A 293 15.90 -17.66 -0.84
C LEU A 293 14.61 -16.97 -1.28
N ALA A 294 14.29 -17.09 -2.57
CA ALA A 294 12.97 -16.76 -3.13
C ALA A 294 12.71 -17.60 -4.39
N HIS A 295 11.45 -17.66 -4.86
CA HIS A 295 11.15 -18.25 -6.16
C HIS A 295 11.67 -17.35 -7.31
N GLN A 296 12.16 -17.96 -8.40
CA GLN A 296 12.82 -17.26 -9.50
C GLN A 296 11.93 -16.18 -10.15
N ASP A 297 10.61 -16.42 -10.22
CA ASP A 297 9.62 -15.49 -10.78
C ASP A 297 9.59 -14.13 -10.06
N ALA A 298 10.04 -14.06 -8.80
CA ALA A 298 10.20 -12.78 -8.10
C ALA A 298 11.33 -11.91 -8.68
N GLN A 299 12.33 -12.51 -9.33
CA GLN A 299 13.57 -11.82 -9.70
C GLN A 299 13.36 -10.66 -10.68
N ALA A 300 12.50 -10.86 -11.70
CA ALA A 300 12.21 -9.82 -12.68
C ALA A 300 11.41 -8.67 -12.05
N ASP A 301 10.42 -9.01 -11.23
CA ASP A 301 9.57 -8.06 -10.50
C ASP A 301 10.39 -7.21 -9.51
N MET A 302 11.18 -7.84 -8.64
CA MET A 302 12.08 -7.17 -7.71
C MET A 302 13.03 -6.20 -8.43
N LYS A 303 13.65 -6.62 -9.54
CA LYS A 303 14.53 -5.73 -10.34
C LYS A 303 13.79 -4.53 -10.94
N THR A 304 12.58 -4.75 -11.43
CA THR A 304 11.81 -3.73 -12.16
C THR A 304 11.17 -2.72 -11.20
N ARG A 305 10.61 -3.18 -10.07
CA ARG A 305 9.92 -2.32 -9.10
C ARG A 305 10.82 -1.81 -7.97
N ALA A 306 12.08 -2.22 -7.86
CA ALA A 306 13.02 -1.72 -6.83
C ALA A 306 13.04 -0.19 -6.72
N ALA A 307 13.10 0.52 -7.86
CA ALA A 307 13.10 1.99 -7.87
C ALA A 307 11.76 2.57 -7.40
N GLU A 308 10.63 2.01 -7.87
CA GLU A 308 9.27 2.39 -7.45
C GLU A 308 9.06 2.18 -5.94
N HIS A 309 9.53 1.05 -5.41
CA HIS A 309 9.50 0.72 -3.98
C HIS A 309 10.32 1.70 -3.15
N MET A 310 11.56 1.98 -3.55
CA MET A 310 12.42 2.94 -2.86
C MET A 310 11.83 4.36 -2.90
N ASP A 311 11.30 4.81 -4.05
CA ASP A 311 10.62 6.10 -4.17
C ASP A 311 9.32 6.17 -3.34
N GLY A 312 8.56 5.08 -3.29
CA GLY A 312 7.35 4.95 -2.47
C GLY A 312 7.67 5.09 -0.99
N LEU A 313 8.62 4.28 -0.50
CA LEU A 313 9.08 4.34 0.88
C LEU A 313 9.75 5.68 1.21
N ARG A 314 10.52 6.30 0.30
CA ARG A 314 11.23 7.57 0.57
C ARG A 314 10.28 8.72 0.89
N ARG A 315 9.10 8.76 0.25
CA ARG A 315 8.05 9.75 0.52
C ARG A 315 7.42 9.58 1.92
N VAL A 316 7.41 8.36 2.45
CA VAL A 316 6.78 8.01 3.73
C VAL A 316 7.79 8.05 4.89
N LEU A 317 8.91 7.36 4.73
CA LEU A 317 9.92 7.09 5.74
C LEU A 317 10.99 8.16 5.86
N LYS A 318 11.19 8.98 4.82
CA LYS A 318 12.21 10.04 4.78
C LYS A 318 13.59 9.47 5.16
N GLU A 319 14.24 10.03 6.18
CA GLU A 319 15.53 9.57 6.72
C GLU A 319 15.51 8.15 7.29
N ARG A 320 14.35 7.59 7.69
CA ARG A 320 14.24 6.20 8.17
C ARG A 320 14.47 5.15 7.06
N LEU A 321 14.59 5.58 5.79
CA LEU A 321 14.98 4.72 4.67
C LEU A 321 16.50 4.69 4.43
N ASP A 322 17.27 5.60 5.02
CA ASP A 322 18.69 5.73 4.72
C ASP A 322 19.49 4.44 5.04
N GLY A 323 20.52 4.18 4.24
CA GLY A 323 21.25 2.90 4.27
C GLY A 323 20.54 1.72 3.59
N THR A 324 19.24 1.81 3.28
CA THR A 324 18.52 0.74 2.57
C THR A 324 18.92 0.69 1.10
N VAL A 325 19.44 -0.45 0.66
CA VAL A 325 19.80 -0.73 -0.74
C VAL A 325 19.07 -2.00 -1.19
N PRO A 326 18.24 -1.94 -2.25
CA PRO A 326 17.55 -3.12 -2.78
C PRO A 326 18.50 -4.28 -3.07
N THR A 327 18.40 -5.34 -2.27
CA THR A 327 19.32 -6.48 -2.30
C THR A 327 18.58 -7.76 -2.67
N LEU A 328 18.91 -8.31 -3.82
CA LEU A 328 18.27 -9.52 -4.33
C LEU A 328 18.65 -10.78 -3.51
N PRO A 329 17.76 -11.77 -3.44
CA PRO A 329 18.04 -13.13 -2.98
C PRO A 329 19.34 -13.73 -3.55
N THR A 330 20.05 -14.49 -2.71
CA THR A 330 21.30 -15.17 -3.07
C THR A 330 21.06 -16.52 -3.74
N ARG A 331 19.89 -17.12 -3.53
CA ARG A 331 19.46 -18.39 -4.11
C ARG A 331 18.05 -18.26 -4.68
N TRP A 332 17.88 -18.74 -5.91
CA TRP A 332 16.61 -18.77 -6.61
C TRP A 332 16.10 -20.21 -6.70
N LEU A 333 14.83 -20.40 -6.40
CA LEU A 333 14.14 -21.69 -6.49
C LEU A 333 13.29 -21.71 -7.77
N THR A 334 13.33 -22.84 -8.49
CA THR A 334 12.70 -23.00 -9.82
C THR A 334 11.48 -23.90 -9.82
N GLU A 335 11.38 -24.78 -8.82
CA GLU A 335 10.38 -25.84 -8.79
C GLU A 335 9.09 -25.34 -8.14
N PRO A 336 7.90 -25.64 -8.72
CA PRO A 336 6.61 -25.31 -8.14
C PRO A 336 6.44 -25.81 -6.71
N ASP A 337 7.05 -26.94 -6.37
CA ASP A 337 7.12 -27.48 -5.01
C ASP A 337 8.59 -27.76 -4.65
N THR A 338 9.15 -27.00 -3.72
CA THR A 338 10.53 -27.20 -3.24
C THR A 338 10.52 -27.68 -1.79
N ARG A 339 11.14 -28.82 -1.50
CA ARG A 339 11.38 -29.30 -0.12
C ARG A 339 12.81 -28.97 0.32
N LEU A 340 12.95 -28.18 1.37
CA LEU A 340 14.22 -27.81 1.99
C LEU A 340 14.38 -28.51 3.34
N GLU A 341 15.61 -28.87 3.70
CA GLU A 341 15.98 -29.26 5.07
C GLU A 341 16.95 -28.21 5.60
N LEU A 342 16.43 -27.26 6.37
CA LEU A 342 17.21 -26.15 6.94
C LEU A 342 17.50 -26.47 8.40
N GLY A 343 18.78 -26.71 8.70
CA GLY A 343 19.26 -26.96 10.06
C GLY A 343 18.63 -28.14 10.81
N GLY A 344 18.04 -29.11 10.09
CA GLY A 344 17.32 -30.26 10.66
C GLY A 344 15.79 -30.11 10.68
N THR A 345 15.25 -28.98 10.20
CA THR A 345 13.81 -28.74 10.04
C THR A 345 13.43 -28.82 8.56
N VAL A 346 12.42 -29.63 8.22
CA VAL A 346 11.86 -29.66 6.86
C VAL A 346 10.95 -28.44 6.67
N ILE A 347 11.18 -27.68 5.61
CA ILE A 347 10.35 -26.56 5.18
C ILE A 347 9.99 -26.77 3.71
N GLU A 348 8.71 -26.73 3.37
CA GLU A 348 8.25 -26.87 1.99
C GLU A 348 7.77 -25.53 1.45
N LEU A 349 8.24 -25.16 0.26
CA LEU A 349 7.79 -23.97 -0.45
C LEU A 349 6.88 -24.39 -1.60
N LYS A 350 5.73 -23.72 -1.72
CA LYS A 350 4.71 -23.99 -2.76
C LYS A 350 4.47 -22.73 -3.58
N HIS A 351 4.66 -22.82 -4.89
CA HIS A 351 4.53 -21.73 -5.84
C HIS A 351 3.62 -22.14 -7.01
N ARG A 352 2.69 -21.27 -7.43
CA ARG A 352 1.71 -21.54 -8.51
C ARG A 352 1.59 -20.38 -9.50
N GLY A 353 2.70 -19.72 -9.84
CA GLY A 353 2.70 -18.52 -10.70
C GLY A 353 2.28 -17.25 -9.95
N GLY A 354 2.57 -17.19 -8.66
CA GLY A 354 2.36 -16.03 -7.80
C GLY A 354 0.90 -15.75 -7.43
N GLY A 355 0.59 -14.47 -7.17
CA GLY A 355 -0.75 -14.00 -6.86
C GLY A 355 -0.83 -12.47 -6.72
N HIS A 356 -0.47 -11.95 -5.55
CA HIS A 356 -0.23 -10.53 -5.30
C HIS A 356 1.00 -10.01 -6.06
N THR A 357 2.10 -10.77 -6.08
CA THR A 357 3.24 -10.56 -6.97
C THR A 357 3.57 -11.83 -7.76
N PRO A 358 4.34 -11.74 -8.86
CA PRO A 358 4.76 -12.92 -9.63
C PRO A 358 5.60 -13.92 -8.81
N GLY A 359 6.27 -13.45 -7.75
CA GLY A 359 7.15 -14.27 -6.91
C GLY A 359 6.47 -15.01 -5.76
N ASP A 360 5.16 -14.84 -5.56
CA ASP A 360 4.55 -15.25 -4.29
C ASP A 360 4.68 -16.75 -4.03
N THR A 361 5.07 -17.08 -2.81
CA THR A 361 5.42 -18.46 -2.43
C THR A 361 4.94 -18.73 -1.01
N LEU A 362 4.12 -19.77 -0.85
CA LEU A 362 3.67 -20.25 0.45
C LEU A 362 4.82 -21.00 1.15
N VAL A 363 4.99 -20.80 2.46
CA VAL A 363 5.98 -21.55 3.26
C VAL A 363 5.23 -22.45 4.25
N TRP A 364 5.40 -23.76 4.09
CA TRP A 364 4.69 -24.81 4.80
C TRP A 364 5.63 -25.59 5.74
N LEU A 365 5.20 -25.75 7.00
CA LEU A 365 5.89 -26.53 8.02
C LEU A 365 5.07 -27.78 8.34
N PRO A 366 5.35 -28.93 7.70
CA PRO A 366 4.49 -30.12 7.80
C PRO A 366 4.41 -30.71 9.22
N GLN A 367 5.43 -30.53 10.05
CA GLN A 367 5.51 -31.11 11.41
C GLN A 367 4.57 -30.40 12.38
N THR A 368 4.46 -29.07 12.27
CA THR A 368 3.60 -28.22 13.13
C THR A 368 2.28 -27.86 12.45
N ARG A 369 2.14 -28.17 11.15
CA ARG A 369 1.02 -27.79 10.28
C ARG A 369 0.76 -26.28 10.25
N VAL A 370 1.83 -25.48 10.34
CA VAL A 370 1.79 -24.02 10.19
C VAL A 370 2.10 -23.64 8.74
N LEU A 371 1.29 -22.75 8.18
CA LEU A 371 1.50 -22.15 6.86
C LEU A 371 1.72 -20.64 7.00
N PHE A 372 2.83 -20.14 6.46
CA PHE A 372 3.00 -18.70 6.20
C PHE A 372 2.53 -18.43 4.78
N GLY A 373 1.46 -17.64 4.65
CA GLY A 373 0.80 -17.39 3.37
C GLY A 373 1.48 -16.32 2.52
N GLY A 374 2.32 -15.47 3.13
CA GLY A 374 2.76 -14.24 2.48
C GLY A 374 1.56 -13.42 1.99
N ASP A 375 1.77 -12.59 0.97
CA ASP A 375 0.68 -11.81 0.36
C ASP A 375 -0.35 -12.66 -0.42
N VAL A 376 -0.28 -14.00 -0.40
CA VAL A 376 -1.38 -14.86 -0.87
C VAL A 376 -2.57 -14.85 0.10
N VAL A 377 -2.38 -14.49 1.39
CA VAL A 377 -3.44 -14.47 2.40
C VAL A 377 -3.49 -13.12 3.14
N TYR A 378 -4.66 -12.51 3.17
CA TYR A 378 -5.01 -11.31 3.92
C TYR A 378 -6.24 -11.57 4.81
N VAL A 379 -6.19 -11.13 6.07
CA VAL A 379 -7.34 -11.10 6.98
C VAL A 379 -7.34 -9.78 7.76
N ASP A 380 -8.45 -9.44 8.43
CA ASP A 380 -8.70 -8.17 9.16
C ASP A 380 -8.68 -6.88 8.31
N ARG A 381 -7.92 -6.86 7.22
CA ARG A 381 -7.83 -5.79 6.21
C ARG A 381 -8.03 -6.39 4.82
N ILE A 382 -8.42 -5.53 3.88
CA ILE A 382 -8.54 -5.95 2.49
C ILE A 382 -7.19 -6.15 1.80
N LEU A 383 -7.14 -7.10 0.87
CA LEU A 383 -5.97 -7.40 0.03
C LEU A 383 -5.61 -6.24 -0.91
N GLY A 384 -4.31 -6.10 -1.21
CA GLY A 384 -3.83 -5.21 -2.26
C GLY A 384 -3.79 -5.92 -3.62
N LEU A 385 -4.26 -5.27 -4.68
CA LEU A 385 -4.15 -5.80 -6.05
C LEU A 385 -3.49 -4.75 -6.96
N HIS A 386 -2.28 -5.08 -7.40
CA HIS A 386 -1.41 -4.23 -8.21
C HIS A 386 -1.41 -4.67 -9.68
N GLU A 387 -0.69 -3.93 -10.53
CA GLU A 387 -0.61 -4.24 -11.96
C GLU A 387 0.11 -5.57 -12.27
N VAL A 388 1.04 -5.96 -11.39
CA VAL A 388 1.75 -7.24 -11.44
C VAL A 388 0.94 -8.40 -10.86
N SER A 389 -0.13 -8.13 -10.10
CA SER A 389 -0.97 -9.15 -9.48
C SER A 389 -1.80 -9.90 -10.53
N ARG A 390 -2.09 -11.17 -10.27
CA ARG A 390 -2.87 -12.06 -11.14
C ARG A 390 -3.86 -12.83 -10.29
N SER A 391 -5.11 -12.36 -10.25
CA SER A 391 -6.17 -12.97 -9.43
C SER A 391 -6.44 -14.44 -9.80
N LYS A 392 -6.14 -14.85 -11.03
CA LYS A 392 -6.25 -16.25 -11.49
C LYS A 392 -5.21 -17.17 -10.83
N THR A 393 -3.93 -16.82 -10.87
CA THR A 393 -2.87 -17.63 -10.22
C THR A 393 -2.90 -17.49 -8.70
N TRP A 394 -3.37 -16.34 -8.18
CA TRP A 394 -3.66 -16.17 -6.76
C TRP A 394 -4.65 -17.24 -6.25
N LEU A 395 -5.75 -17.49 -6.97
CA LEU A 395 -6.69 -18.56 -6.61
C LEU A 395 -6.06 -19.96 -6.70
N ALA A 396 -5.19 -20.22 -7.67
CA ALA A 396 -4.45 -21.48 -7.76
C ALA A 396 -3.45 -21.67 -6.60
N SER A 397 -2.78 -20.59 -6.17
CA SER A 397 -1.97 -20.57 -4.95
C SER A 397 -2.84 -20.83 -3.71
N PHE A 398 -4.04 -20.25 -3.64
CA PHE A 398 -4.97 -20.48 -2.53
C PHE A 398 -5.49 -21.93 -2.46
N GLU A 399 -5.71 -22.57 -3.61
CA GLU A 399 -6.13 -23.98 -3.67
C GLU A 399 -5.15 -24.91 -2.96
N VAL A 400 -3.84 -24.60 -3.01
CA VAL A 400 -2.82 -25.36 -2.26
C VAL A 400 -3.05 -25.26 -0.74
N ILE A 401 -3.49 -24.10 -0.24
CA ILE A 401 -3.81 -23.90 1.18
C ILE A 401 -5.03 -24.77 1.57
N ASP A 402 -6.05 -24.81 0.71
CA ASP A 402 -7.25 -25.64 0.89
C ASP A 402 -6.92 -27.15 0.88
N GLN A 403 -5.95 -27.57 0.07
CA GLN A 403 -5.46 -28.95 0.02
C GLN A 403 -4.61 -29.32 1.25
N LEU A 404 -3.70 -28.44 1.69
CA LEU A 404 -2.81 -28.66 2.84
C LEU A 404 -3.54 -28.70 4.18
N LYS A 405 -4.68 -28.01 4.30
CA LYS A 405 -5.49 -27.90 5.53
C LYS A 405 -4.61 -27.53 6.74
N PRO A 406 -3.96 -26.36 6.72
CA PRO A 406 -3.13 -25.89 7.82
C PRO A 406 -3.91 -25.86 9.14
N ALA A 407 -3.23 -26.19 10.24
CA ALA A 407 -3.77 -26.03 11.58
C ALA A 407 -3.74 -24.56 12.01
N VAL A 408 -2.73 -23.82 11.53
CA VAL A 408 -2.53 -22.39 11.79
C VAL A 408 -2.03 -21.73 10.50
N ILE A 409 -2.61 -20.57 10.14
CA ILE A 409 -2.14 -19.72 9.05
C ILE A 409 -1.57 -18.43 9.66
N VAL A 410 -0.33 -18.10 9.32
CA VAL A 410 0.21 -16.75 9.46
C VAL A 410 0.01 -16.05 8.11
N PRO A 411 -0.97 -15.14 7.98
CA PRO A 411 -1.23 -14.46 6.72
C PRO A 411 -0.13 -13.44 6.44
N GLY A 412 -0.07 -12.89 5.23
CA GLY A 412 0.84 -11.79 4.89
C GLY A 412 0.51 -10.50 5.63
N HIS A 413 -0.78 -10.30 5.92
CA HIS A 413 -1.30 -9.25 6.78
C HIS A 413 -2.54 -9.72 7.55
N GLY A 414 -2.73 -9.21 8.77
CA GLY A 414 -3.81 -9.61 9.66
C GLY A 414 -3.35 -10.54 10.78
N ARG A 415 -4.22 -10.84 11.75
CA ARG A 415 -3.87 -11.73 12.86
C ARG A 415 -3.58 -13.17 12.38
N VAL A 416 -2.87 -13.94 13.20
CA VAL A 416 -2.77 -15.41 13.03
C VAL A 416 -4.17 -16.03 13.05
N THR A 417 -4.45 -16.91 12.09
CA THR A 417 -5.82 -17.23 11.69
C THR A 417 -6.00 -18.69 11.27
N ASP A 418 -7.26 -19.07 11.02
CA ASP A 418 -7.66 -20.39 10.54
C ASP A 418 -7.98 -20.40 9.03
N LEU A 419 -8.16 -21.60 8.48
CA LEU A 419 -8.48 -21.77 7.07
C LEU A 419 -9.82 -21.11 6.70
N ALA A 420 -10.85 -21.21 7.56
CA ALA A 420 -12.18 -20.68 7.27
C ALA A 420 -12.18 -19.14 7.15
N THR A 421 -11.42 -18.46 8.01
CA THR A 421 -11.24 -17.01 7.98
C THR A 421 -10.42 -16.57 6.76
N ALA A 422 -9.32 -17.26 6.47
CA ALA A 422 -8.50 -17.00 5.29
C ALA A 422 -9.31 -17.18 3.97
N GLN A 423 -10.13 -18.23 3.89
CA GLN A 423 -11.04 -18.48 2.78
C GLN A 423 -12.04 -17.32 2.61
N ARG A 424 -12.78 -16.97 3.68
CA ARG A 424 -13.80 -15.92 3.67
C ARG A 424 -13.23 -14.55 3.27
N ASP A 425 -12.09 -14.17 3.85
CA ASP A 425 -11.58 -12.81 3.76
C ASP A 425 -10.66 -12.57 2.54
N THR A 426 -10.06 -13.63 1.96
CA THR A 426 -9.24 -13.55 0.73
C THR A 426 -9.83 -14.31 -0.45
N ARG A 427 -9.96 -15.64 -0.34
CA ARG A 427 -10.32 -16.50 -1.48
C ARG A 427 -11.69 -16.15 -2.05
N ASP A 428 -12.67 -16.03 -1.17
CA ASP A 428 -14.06 -15.82 -1.55
C ASP A 428 -14.27 -14.39 -2.10
N LEU A 429 -13.48 -13.41 -1.66
CA LEU A 429 -13.39 -12.07 -2.26
C LEU A 429 -12.86 -12.13 -3.70
N LEU A 430 -11.74 -12.84 -3.93
CA LEU A 430 -11.16 -13.00 -5.27
C LEU A 430 -12.12 -13.74 -6.22
N ILE A 431 -12.82 -14.78 -5.74
CA ILE A 431 -13.86 -15.48 -6.49
C ILE A 431 -15.00 -14.52 -6.86
N ALA A 432 -15.55 -13.78 -5.89
CA ALA A 432 -16.66 -12.86 -6.13
C ALA A 432 -16.29 -11.75 -7.13
N LEU A 433 -15.11 -11.15 -6.98
CA LEU A 433 -14.59 -10.13 -7.90
C LEU A 433 -14.46 -10.70 -9.32
N ARG A 434 -13.79 -11.85 -9.48
CA ARG A 434 -13.61 -12.46 -10.81
C ARG A 434 -14.93 -12.86 -11.46
N ALA A 435 -15.86 -13.47 -10.71
CA ALA A 435 -17.15 -13.89 -11.22
C ALA A 435 -18.01 -12.71 -11.68
N HIS A 436 -18.09 -11.64 -10.86
CA HIS A 436 -18.85 -10.43 -11.20
C HIS A 436 -18.26 -9.71 -12.41
N MET A 437 -16.94 -9.50 -12.43
CA MET A 437 -16.29 -8.81 -13.54
C MET A 437 -16.31 -9.62 -14.84
N LYS A 438 -16.16 -10.95 -14.78
CA LYS A 438 -16.31 -11.82 -15.97
C LYS A 438 -17.70 -11.67 -16.58
N LYS A 439 -18.75 -11.72 -15.76
CA LYS A 439 -20.12 -11.49 -16.23
C LYS A 439 -20.28 -10.10 -16.86
N ALA A 440 -19.74 -9.06 -16.22
CA ALA A 440 -19.82 -7.70 -16.74
C ALA A 440 -19.12 -7.55 -18.11
N VAL A 441 -17.93 -8.15 -18.28
CA VAL A 441 -17.20 -8.21 -19.56
C VAL A 441 -18.02 -8.95 -20.63
N ASP A 442 -18.58 -10.12 -20.29
CA ASP A 442 -19.38 -10.94 -21.21
C ASP A 442 -20.68 -10.25 -21.66
N ASP A 443 -21.31 -9.50 -20.75
CA ASP A 443 -22.51 -8.69 -21.03
C ASP A 443 -22.18 -7.35 -21.75
N GLY A 444 -20.90 -7.00 -21.94
CA GLY A 444 -20.47 -5.73 -22.54
C GLY A 444 -20.71 -4.48 -21.66
N VAL A 445 -20.78 -4.66 -20.34
CA VAL A 445 -21.04 -3.59 -19.36
C VAL A 445 -19.79 -2.76 -19.15
N ASP A 446 -19.89 -1.43 -19.28
CA ASP A 446 -18.79 -0.50 -19.01
C ASP A 446 -18.17 -0.71 -17.62
N MET A 447 -16.84 -0.68 -17.54
CA MET A 447 -16.06 -0.91 -16.32
C MET A 447 -16.51 -0.03 -15.15
N SER A 448 -16.90 1.24 -15.35
CA SER A 448 -17.38 2.10 -14.25
C SER A 448 -18.72 1.62 -13.71
N ALA A 449 -19.60 1.10 -14.56
CA ALA A 449 -20.85 0.48 -14.14
C ALA A 449 -20.61 -0.86 -13.44
N ALA A 450 -19.72 -1.70 -13.98
CA ALA A 450 -19.33 -2.99 -13.41
C ALA A 450 -18.75 -2.86 -11.99
N VAL A 451 -17.84 -1.90 -11.78
CA VAL A 451 -17.25 -1.60 -10.46
C VAL A 451 -18.31 -1.11 -9.48
N LYS A 452 -19.25 -0.26 -9.91
CA LYS A 452 -20.34 0.28 -9.06
C LYS A 452 -21.40 -0.76 -8.69
N SER A 453 -21.59 -1.79 -9.52
CA SER A 453 -22.60 -2.84 -9.29
C SER A 453 -22.08 -4.01 -8.45
N PHE A 454 -20.78 -4.07 -8.14
CA PHE A 454 -20.19 -5.12 -7.31
C PHE A 454 -20.74 -5.07 -5.87
N ASP A 455 -21.19 -6.22 -5.36
CA ASP A 455 -21.69 -6.31 -3.99
C ASP A 455 -20.55 -6.34 -2.96
N ALA A 456 -20.13 -5.15 -2.54
CA ALA A 456 -19.13 -4.94 -1.51
C ALA A 456 -19.55 -5.36 -0.09
N ARG A 457 -20.86 -5.57 0.17
CA ARG A 457 -21.40 -5.73 1.55
C ARG A 457 -20.76 -6.87 2.34
N PRO A 458 -20.48 -8.07 1.78
CA PRO A 458 -19.87 -9.17 2.52
C PRO A 458 -18.44 -8.92 3.01
N TYR A 459 -17.78 -7.86 2.54
CA TYR A 459 -16.36 -7.59 2.79
C TYR A 459 -16.11 -6.28 3.57
N ARG A 460 -17.17 -5.56 3.96
CA ARG A 460 -17.08 -4.28 4.69
C ARG A 460 -16.55 -4.39 6.12
N HIS A 461 -16.47 -5.59 6.69
CA HIS A 461 -15.77 -5.82 7.96
C HIS A 461 -14.25 -5.71 7.83
N LEU A 462 -13.70 -5.84 6.61
CA LEU A 462 -12.27 -5.70 6.37
C LEU A 462 -11.85 -4.24 6.41
N LYS A 463 -10.81 -3.94 7.18
CA LYS A 463 -10.21 -2.60 7.24
C LYS A 463 -9.84 -2.10 5.84
N HIS A 464 -10.17 -0.83 5.58
CA HIS A 464 -9.99 -0.13 4.30
C HIS A 464 -10.80 -0.66 3.10
N ALA A 465 -11.77 -1.57 3.29
CA ALA A 465 -12.60 -2.12 2.20
C ALA A 465 -13.24 -1.04 1.32
N ASP A 466 -13.91 -0.03 1.89
CA ASP A 466 -14.59 1.02 1.12
C ASP A 466 -13.63 1.89 0.28
N VAL A 467 -12.33 1.95 0.63
CA VAL A 467 -11.31 2.71 -0.09
C VAL A 467 -10.70 1.90 -1.23
N TRP A 468 -10.42 0.61 -1.00
CA TRP A 468 -9.66 -0.23 -1.95
C TRP A 468 -10.56 -1.09 -2.85
N LEU A 469 -11.74 -1.53 -2.42
CA LEU A 469 -12.64 -2.38 -3.24
C LEU A 469 -12.87 -1.85 -4.66
N PRO A 470 -13.12 -0.54 -4.91
CA PRO A 470 -13.30 -0.03 -6.26
C PRO A 470 -12.04 -0.18 -7.14
N GLN A 471 -10.85 -0.19 -6.52
CA GLN A 471 -9.56 -0.33 -7.19
C GLN A 471 -9.28 -1.81 -7.52
N LEU A 472 -9.57 -2.72 -6.57
CA LEU A 472 -9.54 -4.16 -6.81
C LEU A 472 -10.48 -4.54 -7.96
N ALA A 473 -11.75 -4.11 -7.87
CA ALA A 473 -12.78 -4.33 -8.87
C ALA A 473 -12.35 -3.85 -10.28
N ASN A 474 -11.79 -2.64 -10.38
CA ASN A 474 -11.23 -2.11 -11.62
C ASN A 474 -10.09 -2.99 -12.17
N ARG A 475 -9.09 -3.31 -11.33
CA ARG A 475 -7.95 -4.15 -11.76
C ARG A 475 -8.38 -5.57 -12.16
N THR A 476 -9.35 -6.18 -11.47
CA THR A 476 -9.92 -7.49 -11.85
C THR A 476 -10.72 -7.41 -13.15
N TYR A 477 -11.50 -6.35 -13.40
CA TYR A 477 -12.16 -6.15 -14.69
C TYR A 477 -11.13 -6.09 -15.82
N LEU A 478 -10.09 -5.27 -15.67
CA LEU A 478 -9.02 -5.16 -16.67
C LEU A 478 -8.22 -6.47 -16.85
N GLU A 479 -8.05 -7.28 -15.80
CA GLU A 479 -7.44 -8.60 -15.92
C GLU A 479 -8.30 -9.54 -16.75
N VAL A 480 -9.60 -9.62 -16.43
CA VAL A 480 -10.55 -10.54 -17.05
C VAL A 480 -10.91 -10.13 -18.48
N GLU A 481 -10.91 -8.85 -18.82
CA GLU A 481 -11.09 -8.34 -20.20
C GLU A 481 -9.96 -8.80 -21.16
N ARG A 482 -8.81 -9.26 -20.61
CA ARG A 482 -7.67 -9.78 -21.39
C ARG A 482 -7.60 -11.32 -21.46
N GLU A 483 -8.50 -12.03 -20.77
CA GLU A 483 -8.60 -13.50 -20.77
C GLU A 483 -9.52 -14.03 -21.88
#